data_AF-A0A6B3G156-F1
#
_entry.id   AF-A0A6B3G156-F1
#
_cell.length_a   1.000
_cell.length_b   1.000
_cell.length_c   1.000
_cell.angle_alpha   90.00
_cell.angle_beta   90.00
_cell.angle_gamma   90.00
#
_symmetry.space_group_name_H-M   'P 1'
#
loop_
_entity.id
_entity.type
_entity.pdbx_description
1 polymer ?
#
loop_
_entity_poly.entity_id
_entity_poly.type
_entity_poly.pdbx_seq_one_letter_code
_entity_poly.pdbx_strand_id
1 'polypeptide(L)'
;MSNRKDFIQVVRTATMRGQLDLIAIERAVNGRAPEGMTGLELHEAARILAAHGRTSTAIAVQLGQPRARIESWFPALVREPYGEYVCGTARAYRRHLRLGERCATCCGANSARDRDRKYGRAA
;
A
#
# COMPACT_ATOMS: atom_id res chain seq x y z
N MET A 1 53.77 28.61 19.53
CA MET A 1 52.47 29.17 19.10
C MET A 1 51.98 28.35 17.90
N SER A 2 51.24 27.26 18.16
CA SER A 2 50.69 26.41 17.08
C SER A 2 49.28 26.87 16.74
N ASN A 3 49.13 27.43 15.55
CA ASN A 3 47.87 27.86 14.97
C ASN A 3 47.10 26.61 14.51
N ARG A 4 46.28 26.02 15.39
CA ARG A 4 45.38 24.92 15.03
C ARG A 4 44.28 25.51 14.15
N LYS A 5 44.39 25.28 12.84
CA LYS A 5 43.29 25.52 11.92
C LYS A 5 42.22 24.47 12.23
N ASP A 6 41.18 24.89 12.94
CA ASP A 6 39.97 24.11 13.14
C ASP A 6 39.27 23.97 11.79
N PHE A 7 39.46 22.82 11.14
CA PHE A 7 38.70 22.48 9.95
C PHE A 7 37.29 22.07 10.40
N ILE A 8 36.32 22.98 10.27
CA ILE A 8 34.91 22.63 10.36
C ILE A 8 34.61 21.75 9.16
N GLN A 9 34.34 20.46 9.41
CA GLN A 9 33.88 19.54 8.39
C GLN A 9 32.46 19.95 7.98
N VAL A 10 32.35 20.74 6.92
CA VAL A 10 31.06 21.10 6.33
C VAL A 10 30.53 19.87 5.61
N VAL A 11 29.63 19.12 6.26
CA VAL A 11 28.87 18.05 5.59
C VAL A 11 27.96 18.72 4.56
N ARG A 12 28.35 18.67 3.29
CA ARG A 12 27.49 19.09 2.18
C ARG A 12 26.43 18.00 1.99
N THR A 13 25.25 18.19 2.56
CA THR A 13 24.07 17.41 2.19
C THR A 13 23.73 17.78 0.75
N ALA A 14 24.04 16.90 -0.20
CA ALA A 14 23.51 17.02 -1.55
C ALA A 14 21.99 16.96 -1.43
N THR A 15 21.31 18.06 -1.73
CA THR A 15 19.84 18.12 -1.74
C THR A 15 19.27 17.53 -3.00
N MET A 16 20.06 17.52 -4.08
CA MET A 16 19.71 16.95 -5.37
C MET A 16 20.66 15.81 -5.74
N ARG A 17 20.10 14.76 -6.36
CA ARG A 17 20.87 13.71 -7.05
C ARG A 17 20.31 13.57 -8.47
N GLY A 18 20.95 14.25 -9.42
CA GLY A 18 20.39 14.41 -10.76
C GLY A 18 19.07 15.19 -10.68
N GLN A 19 17.98 14.58 -11.13
CA GLN A 19 16.63 15.15 -11.09
C GLN A 19 15.85 14.84 -9.80
N LEU A 20 16.47 14.17 -8.82
CA LEU A 20 15.80 13.78 -7.59
C LEU A 20 16.09 14.79 -6.48
N ASP A 21 15.05 15.41 -5.91
CA ASP A 21 15.13 16.08 -4.62
C ASP A 21 15.14 15.05 -3.49
N LEU A 22 16.33 14.86 -2.90
CA LEU A 22 16.56 13.90 -1.82
C LEU A 22 15.84 14.31 -0.53
N ILE A 23 15.64 15.61 -0.30
CA ILE A 23 14.89 16.10 0.87
C ILE A 23 13.41 15.78 0.69
N ALA A 24 12.86 16.00 -0.51
CA ALA A 24 11.47 15.65 -0.80
C ALA A 24 11.21 14.15 -0.60
N ILE A 25 12.12 13.30 -1.09
CA ILE A 25 12.08 11.84 -0.91
C ILE A 25 12.15 11.48 0.57
N GLU A 26 13.11 12.02 1.33
CA GLU A 26 13.25 11.74 2.76
C GLU A 26 11.99 12.14 3.54
N ARG A 27 11.44 13.32 3.26
CA ARG A 27 10.19 13.78 3.88
C ARG A 27 9.03 12.86 3.55
N ALA A 28 8.92 12.38 2.32
CA ALA A 28 7.90 11.44 1.89
C ALA A 28 8.01 10.08 2.60
N VAL A 29 9.24 9.54 2.72
CA VAL A 29 9.51 8.29 3.45
C VAL A 29 9.14 8.41 4.94
N ASN A 30 9.27 9.62 5.52
CA ASN A 30 8.88 9.93 6.89
C ASN A 30 7.40 10.37 7.03
N GLY A 31 6.57 10.17 6.00
CA GLY A 31 5.12 10.42 6.06
C GLY A 31 4.70 11.88 5.90
N ARG A 32 5.59 12.75 5.41
CA ARG A 32 5.37 14.18 5.16
C ARG A 32 5.63 14.53 3.71
N ALA A 33 5.08 13.73 2.78
CA ALA A 33 5.28 13.90 1.35
C ALA A 33 4.91 15.34 0.92
N PRO A 34 5.85 16.10 0.34
CA PRO A 34 5.55 17.42 -0.21
C PRO A 34 4.58 17.35 -1.39
N GLU A 35 3.83 18.42 -1.63
CA GLU A 35 3.07 18.58 -2.87
C GLU A 35 4.03 18.76 -4.06
N GLY A 36 3.63 18.28 -5.24
CA GLY A 36 4.39 18.49 -6.47
C GLY A 36 5.59 17.56 -6.69
N MET A 37 5.76 16.51 -5.87
CA MET A 37 6.79 15.49 -6.13
C MET A 37 6.66 14.91 -7.54
N THR A 38 7.80 14.77 -8.21
CA THR A 38 7.88 14.17 -9.54
C THR A 38 7.59 12.67 -9.50
N GLY A 39 7.27 12.08 -10.65
CA GLY A 39 7.09 10.63 -10.76
C GLY A 39 8.32 9.83 -10.35
N LEU A 40 9.53 10.36 -10.61
CA LEU A 40 10.80 9.71 -10.25
C LEU A 40 11.03 9.74 -8.73
N GLU A 41 10.74 10.87 -8.07
CA GLU A 41 10.85 11.00 -6.61
C GLU A 41 9.83 10.12 -5.89
N LEU A 42 8.59 10.09 -6.38
CA LEU A 42 7.55 9.20 -5.84
C LEU A 42 7.94 7.72 -5.98
N HIS A 43 8.49 7.35 -7.14
CA HIS A 43 8.98 5.99 -7.37
C HIS A 43 10.14 5.65 -6.42
N GLU A 44 11.10 6.55 -6.25
CA GLU A 44 12.25 6.34 -5.36
C GLU A 44 11.84 6.26 -3.87
N ALA A 45 10.93 7.13 -3.43
CA ALA A 45 10.35 7.06 -2.08
C ALA A 45 9.59 5.75 -1.86
N ALA A 46 8.79 5.32 -2.85
CA ALA A 46 8.06 4.05 -2.79
C ALA A 46 9.01 2.85 -2.74
N ARG A 47 10.13 2.88 -3.49
CA ARG A 47 11.17 1.84 -3.49
C ARG A 47 11.80 1.70 -2.10
N ILE A 48 12.12 2.82 -1.44
CA ILE A 48 12.66 2.82 -0.07
C ILE A 48 11.64 2.20 0.90
N LEU A 49 10.38 2.63 0.86
CA LEU A 49 9.33 2.09 1.73
C LEU A 49 9.08 0.59 1.50
N ALA A 50 9.11 0.14 0.24
CA ALA A 50 8.99 -1.27 -0.12
C ALA A 50 10.16 -2.09 0.45
N ALA A 51 11.39 -1.58 0.36
CA ALA A 51 12.57 -2.21 0.96
C ALA A 51 12.46 -2.33 2.50
N HIS A 52 11.74 -1.41 3.15
CA HIS A 52 11.37 -1.50 4.56
C HIS A 52 10.15 -2.41 4.84
N GLY A 53 9.69 -3.20 3.87
CA GLY A 53 8.62 -4.18 4.04
C GLY A 53 7.21 -3.56 4.13
N ARG A 54 7.02 -2.31 3.72
CA ARG A 54 5.68 -1.70 3.67
C ARG A 54 4.85 -2.31 2.55
N THR A 55 3.56 -2.49 2.81
CA THR A 55 2.63 -3.03 1.81
C THR A 55 2.28 -2.00 0.74
N SER A 56 1.84 -2.44 -0.45
CA SER A 56 1.42 -1.54 -1.54
C SER A 56 0.33 -0.54 -1.10
N THR A 57 -0.58 -0.97 -0.22
CA THR A 57 -1.64 -0.12 0.33
C THR A 57 -1.08 0.93 1.28
N ALA A 58 -0.15 0.57 2.17
CA ALA A 58 0.46 1.54 3.09
C ALA A 58 1.27 2.60 2.34
N ILE A 59 2.03 2.18 1.33
CA ILE A 59 2.81 3.08 0.47
C ILE A 59 1.88 4.03 -0.31
N ALA A 60 0.81 3.49 -0.89
CA ALA A 60 -0.17 4.27 -1.64
C ALA A 60 -0.80 5.38 -0.79
N VAL A 61 -1.24 5.04 0.42
CA VAL A 61 -1.78 6.02 1.38
C VAL A 61 -0.74 7.07 1.74
N GLN A 62 0.49 6.64 2.07
CA GLN A 62 1.55 7.54 2.52
C GLN A 62 2.00 8.53 1.44
N LEU A 63 2.01 8.12 0.18
CA LEU A 63 2.44 8.95 -0.96
C LEU A 63 1.27 9.64 -1.69
N GLY A 64 0.04 9.45 -1.22
CA GLY A 64 -1.17 9.97 -1.88
C GLY A 64 -1.34 9.44 -3.31
N GLN A 65 -0.89 8.21 -3.59
CA GLN A 65 -0.93 7.61 -4.92
C GLN A 65 -2.00 6.52 -5.03
N PRO A 66 -2.56 6.28 -6.22
CA PRO A 66 -3.41 5.11 -6.46
C PRO A 66 -2.63 3.82 -6.19
N ARG A 67 -3.24 2.88 -5.47
CA ARG A 67 -2.64 1.57 -5.17
C ARG A 67 -2.16 0.84 -6.43
N ALA A 68 -2.95 0.87 -7.50
CA ALA A 68 -2.62 0.24 -8.77
C ALA A 68 -1.29 0.76 -9.35
N ARG A 69 -0.97 2.04 -9.14
CA ARG A 69 0.29 2.64 -9.58
C ARG A 69 1.47 2.05 -8.81
N ILE A 70 1.35 1.92 -7.48
CA ILE A 70 2.38 1.27 -6.66
C ILE A 70 2.57 -0.19 -7.05
N GLU A 71 1.47 -0.91 -7.31
CA GLU A 71 1.51 -2.31 -7.74
C GLU A 71 2.13 -2.48 -9.13
N SER A 72 1.97 -1.52 -10.04
CA SER A 72 2.67 -1.54 -11.33
C SER A 72 4.18 -1.36 -11.20
N TRP A 73 4.66 -0.60 -10.21
CA TRP A 73 6.08 -0.40 -9.95
C TRP A 73 6.70 -1.58 -9.19
N PHE A 74 5.93 -2.17 -8.28
CA PHE A 74 6.39 -3.27 -7.44
C PHE A 74 5.43 -4.45 -7.50
N PRO A 75 5.46 -5.24 -8.60
CA PRO A 75 4.61 -6.41 -8.74
C PRO A 75 4.76 -7.43 -7.60
N ALA A 76 5.96 -7.52 -7.00
CA ALA A 76 6.22 -8.37 -5.84
C ALA A 76 5.42 -7.98 -4.57
N LEU A 77 4.92 -6.73 -4.49
CA LEU A 77 4.05 -6.30 -3.40
C LEU A 77 2.58 -6.64 -3.65
N VAL A 78 2.22 -7.08 -4.86
CA VAL A 78 0.88 -7.58 -5.16
C VAL A 78 0.71 -8.88 -4.39
N ARG A 79 -0.12 -8.84 -3.35
CA ARG A 79 -0.60 -10.08 -2.75
C ARG A 79 -1.35 -10.85 -3.81
N GLU A 80 -0.93 -12.10 -4.03
CA GLU A 80 -1.69 -13.00 -4.88
C GLU A 80 -3.15 -12.98 -4.47
N PRO A 81 -4.09 -12.99 -5.43
CA PRO A 81 -5.48 -13.15 -5.12
C PRO A 81 -5.61 -14.42 -4.29
N TYR A 82 -6.10 -14.24 -3.05
CA TYR A 82 -6.27 -15.32 -2.09
C TYR A 82 -6.93 -16.51 -2.81
N GLY A 83 -6.29 -17.68 -2.74
CA GLY A 83 -6.54 -18.82 -3.61
C GLY A 83 -8.01 -19.28 -3.72
N GLU A 84 -8.22 -20.23 -4.62
CA GLU A 84 -9.53 -20.82 -4.92
C GLU A 84 -10.30 -21.09 -3.63
N TYR A 85 -11.46 -20.46 -3.51
CA TYR A 85 -12.29 -20.60 -2.33
C TYR A 85 -13.30 -21.71 -2.58
N VAL A 86 -13.42 -22.62 -1.62
CA VAL A 86 -14.37 -23.73 -1.73
C VAL A 86 -15.77 -23.23 -1.39
N CYS A 87 -16.71 -23.46 -2.31
CA CYS A 87 -18.14 -23.21 -2.10
C CYS A 87 -18.65 -23.94 -0.84
N GLY A 88 -19.61 -23.33 -0.15
CA GLY A 88 -20.11 -23.81 1.15
C GLY A 88 -19.46 -23.13 2.36
N THR A 89 -18.27 -22.54 2.20
CA THR A 89 -17.64 -21.78 3.31
C THR A 89 -18.29 -20.39 3.49
N ALA A 90 -18.26 -19.86 4.72
CA ALA A 90 -18.74 -18.50 5.01
C ALA A 90 -17.98 -17.40 4.22
N ARG A 91 -16.74 -17.70 3.82
CA ARG A 91 -15.92 -16.84 2.97
C ARG A 91 -16.43 -16.82 1.53
N ALA A 92 -16.67 -17.99 0.95
CA ALA A 92 -17.24 -18.15 -0.39
C ALA A 92 -18.60 -17.46 -0.48
N TYR A 93 -19.47 -17.68 0.51
CA TYR A 93 -20.79 -17.04 0.59
C TYR A 93 -20.68 -15.51 0.53
N ARG A 94 -19.87 -14.89 1.39
CA ARG A 94 -19.66 -13.41 1.38
C ARG A 94 -19.06 -12.89 0.07
N ARG A 95 -18.30 -13.70 -0.67
CA ARG A 95 -17.77 -13.29 -1.99
C ARG A 95 -18.87 -13.32 -3.03
N HIS A 96 -19.63 -14.42 -3.16
CA HIS A 96 -20.77 -14.50 -4.07
C HIS A 96 -21.77 -13.37 -3.81
N LEU A 97 -22.04 -13.05 -2.54
CA LEU A 97 -22.87 -11.91 -2.18
C LEU A 97 -22.33 -10.57 -2.70
N ARG A 98 -21.03 -10.31 -2.56
CA ARG A 98 -20.39 -9.09 -3.07
C ARG A 98 -20.40 -9.00 -4.60
N LEU A 99 -20.41 -10.14 -5.28
CA LEU A 99 -20.50 -10.25 -6.74
C LEU A 99 -21.96 -10.28 -7.25
N GLY A 100 -22.95 -10.30 -6.35
CA GLY A 100 -24.37 -10.41 -6.71
C GLY A 100 -24.83 -11.82 -7.13
N GLU A 101 -23.97 -12.83 -6.99
CA GLU A 101 -24.26 -14.21 -7.36
C GLU A 101 -25.01 -14.97 -6.25
N ARG A 102 -25.86 -15.94 -6.62
CA ARG A 102 -26.48 -16.89 -5.68
C ARG A 102 -26.00 -18.31 -5.93
N CYS A 103 -25.09 -18.79 -5.09
CA CYS A 103 -24.61 -20.17 -5.11
C CYS A 103 -25.44 -21.04 -4.15
N ALA A 104 -26.13 -22.06 -4.66
CA ALA A 104 -26.97 -22.96 -3.85
C ALA A 104 -26.20 -23.65 -2.71
N THR A 105 -24.99 -24.13 -2.99
CA THR A 105 -24.09 -24.75 -1.99
C THR A 105 -23.74 -23.78 -0.87
N CYS A 106 -23.42 -22.53 -1.20
CA CYS A 106 -23.11 -21.51 -0.20
C CYS A 106 -24.33 -21.09 0.61
N CYS A 107 -25.50 -20.95 -0.03
CA CYS A 107 -26.75 -20.62 0.65
C CYS A 107 -27.21 -21.74 1.60
N GLY A 108 -27.08 -23.01 1.20
CA GLY A 108 -27.41 -24.15 2.04
C GLY A 108 -26.51 -24.23 3.28
N ALA A 109 -25.18 -24.15 3.07
CA ALA A 109 -24.21 -24.19 4.16
C ALA A 109 -24.27 -22.97 5.09
N ASN A 110 -24.74 -21.81 4.60
CA ASN A 110 -24.89 -20.58 5.39
C ASN A 110 -26.37 -20.18 5.56
N SER A 111 -27.27 -21.17 5.65
CA SER A 111 -28.73 -20.95 5.62
C SER A 111 -29.26 -20.03 6.72
N ALA A 112 -28.67 -20.04 7.92
CA ALA A 112 -29.00 -19.08 8.97
C ALA A 112 -28.75 -17.64 8.52
N ARG A 113 -27.56 -17.36 7.99
CA ARG A 113 -27.17 -16.03 7.48
C ARG A 113 -27.98 -15.62 6.25
N ASP A 114 -28.33 -16.56 5.37
CA ASP A 114 -29.17 -16.28 4.21
C ASP A 114 -30.61 -15.91 4.61
N ARG A 115 -31.16 -16.57 5.63
CA ARG A 115 -32.45 -16.19 6.22
C ARG A 115 -32.39 -14.80 6.85
N ASP A 116 -31.39 -14.52 7.67
CA ASP A 116 -31.23 -13.21 8.32
C ASP A 116 -31.15 -12.08 7.28
N ARG A 117 -30.37 -12.30 6.20
CA ARG A 117 -30.28 -11.38 5.07
C ARG A 117 -31.62 -11.20 4.35
N LYS A 118 -32.33 -12.30 4.05
CA LYS A 118 -33.60 -12.27 3.29
C LYS A 118 -34.72 -11.57 4.06
N TYR A 119 -34.76 -11.77 5.38
CA TYR A 119 -35.83 -11.28 6.24
C TYR A 119 -35.44 -10.02 7.05
N GLY A 120 -34.26 -9.43 6.77
CA GLY A 120 -33.83 -8.18 7.41
C GLY A 120 -33.57 -8.30 8.92
N ARG A 121 -33.35 -9.52 9.44
CA ARG A 121 -32.90 -9.72 10.83
C ARG A 121 -31.38 -9.46 10.90
N ALA A 122 -30.98 -8.22 10.66
CA ALA A 122 -29.67 -7.76 11.10
C ALA A 122 -29.80 -7.40 12.58
N ALA A 123 -29.07 -8.12 13.44
CA ALA A 123 -28.74 -7.64 14.78
C ALA A 123 -27.77 -6.45 14.67
#